data_AF-J9D2E3-F1
#
_entry.id   AF-J9D2E3-F1
#
_cell.length_a   1.000
_cell.length_b   1.000
_cell.length_c   1.000
_cell.angle_alpha   90.00
_cell.angle_beta   90.00
_cell.angle_gamma   90.00
#
_symmetry.space_group_name_H-M   'P 1'
#
loop_
_entity.id
_entity.type
_entity.pdbx_description
1 polymer ?
#
loop_
_entity_poly.entity_id
_entity_poly.type
_entity_poly.pdbx_seq_one_letter_code
_entity_poly.pdbx_strand_id
1 'polypeptide(L)' 'MSKSVYVFGSNLGSQLGNSDLDDSYNPILISAFNNQNVQNVVVGSHHTIALVNNKIYT' A
#
# COMPACT_ATOMS: atom_id res chain seq x y z
N MET A 1 -12.09 1.10 16.18
CA MET A 1 -10.94 0.24 15.77
C MET A 1 -10.13 1.03 14.76
N SER A 2 -8.81 1.14 14.94
CA SER A 2 -7.93 1.71 13.92
C SER A 2 -7.80 0.71 12.77
N LYS A 3 -7.87 1.18 11.52
CA LYS A 3 -7.59 0.36 10.34
C LYS A 3 -6.13 0.56 9.96
N SER A 4 -5.38 -0.53 9.88
CA SER A 4 -3.99 -0.54 9.42
C SER A 4 -3.91 -1.15 8.04
N VAL A 5 -3.06 -0.59 7.18
CA VAL A 5 -2.80 -1.12 5.83
C VAL A 5 -1.45 -1.81 5.84
N TYR A 6 -1.44 -3.05 5.35
CA TYR A 6 -0.23 -3.83 5.17
C TYR A 6 -0.05 -4.21 3.71
N VAL A 7 1.21 -4.28 3.28
CA VAL A 7 1.62 -4.69 1.93
C VAL A 7 2.69 -5.78 2.01
N PHE A 8 2.75 -6.63 0.99
CA PHE A 8 3.78 -7.66 0.81
C PHE A 8 3.72 -8.16 -0.63
N GLY A 9 4.75 -8.90 -1.06
CA GLY A 9 4.89 -9.47 -2.40
C GLY A 9 6.03 -8.83 -3.18
N SER A 10 5.89 -8.85 -4.51
CA SER A 10 6.87 -8.27 -5.42
C SER A 10 6.86 -6.74 -5.36
N ASN A 11 8.03 -6.14 -5.46
CA ASN A 11 8.26 -4.70 -5.45
C ASN A 11 9.07 -4.21 -6.66
N LEU A 12 9.14 -4.99 -7.74
CA LEU A 12 9.90 -4.65 -8.95
C LEU A 12 9.50 -3.30 -9.58
N GLY A 13 8.27 -2.84 -9.33
CA GLY A 13 7.75 -1.54 -9.75
C GLY A 13 7.54 -0.54 -8.61
N SER A 14 8.18 -0.75 -7.45
CA SER A 14 7.94 0.03 -6.22
C SER A 14 6.48 0.00 -5.72
N GLN A 15 5.70 -1.00 -6.16
CA GLN A 15 4.26 -1.05 -5.91
C GLN A 15 3.87 -1.35 -4.47
N LEU A 16 4.83 -1.72 -3.61
CA LEU A 16 4.57 -1.83 -2.17
C LEU A 16 4.39 -0.44 -1.53
N GLY A 17 4.96 0.62 -2.11
CA GLY A 17 4.82 1.98 -1.55
C GLY A 17 5.47 2.15 -0.18
N ASN A 18 6.44 1.29 0.16
CA ASN A 18 7.35 1.45 1.30
C ASN A 18 8.62 2.23 0.88
N SER A 19 9.53 2.45 1.81
CA SER A 19 10.80 3.14 1.55
C SER A 19 11.84 2.32 0.81
N ASP A 20 11.60 1.01 0.62
CA ASP A 20 12.54 0.08 0.01
C ASP A 20 12.08 -0.30 -1.40
N LEU A 21 13.03 -0.79 -2.22
CA LEU A 21 12.77 -1.28 -3.58
C LEU A 21 12.77 -2.80 -3.68
N ASP A 22 13.01 -3.48 -2.56
CA ASP A 22 13.10 -4.94 -2.50
C ASP A 22 11.73 -5.58 -2.33
N ASP A 23 11.59 -6.81 -2.84
CA ASP A 23 10.45 -7.68 -2.56
C ASP A 23 10.35 -7.91 -1.04
N SER A 24 9.12 -7.97 -0.51
CA SER A 24 8.89 -8.33 0.88
C SER A 24 7.98 -9.54 0.99
N TYR A 25 8.49 -10.61 1.58
CA TYR A 25 7.71 -11.81 1.87
C TYR A 25 7.04 -11.77 3.25
N ASN A 26 7.19 -10.66 3.97
CA ASN A 26 6.53 -10.42 5.25
C ASN A 26 5.63 -9.17 5.14
N PRO A 27 4.47 -9.13 5.83
CA PRO A 27 3.64 -7.93 5.86
C PRO A 27 4.38 -6.71 6.42
N ILE A 28 4.37 -5.61 5.67
CA ILE A 28 4.93 -4.32 6.06
C ILE A 28 3.79 -3.34 6.34
N LEU A 29 3.86 -2.64 7.47
CA LEU A 29 2.89 -1.59 7.81
C LEU A 29 3.15 -0.34 6.97
N ILE A 30 2.12 0.16 6.27
CA ILE A 30 2.16 1.45 5.60
C ILE A 30 1.64 2.53 6.55
N SER A 31 2.56 3.15 7.29
CA SER A 31 2.26 4.18 8.28
C SER A 31 1.68 5.47 7.69
N ALA A 32 1.89 5.72 6.38
CA ALA A 32 1.36 6.87 5.67
C ALA A 32 -0.18 6.96 5.70
N PHE A 33 -0.86 5.82 5.89
CA PHE A 33 -2.32 5.76 5.96
C PHE A 33 -2.86 5.54 7.38
N ASN A 34 -2.03 5.72 8.42
CA ASN A 34 -2.49 5.66 9.80
C ASN A 34 -3.62 6.68 10.04
N ASN A 35 -4.70 6.20 10.65
CA ASN A 35 -5.93 6.97 10.90
C ASN A 35 -6.61 7.54 9.64
N GLN A 36 -6.26 7.04 8.45
CA GLN A 36 -6.94 7.39 7.20
C GLN A 36 -7.99 6.33 6.86
N ASN A 37 -9.08 6.73 6.20
CA ASN A 37 -10.07 5.79 5.70
C ASN A 37 -9.64 5.29 4.32
N VAL A 38 -8.89 4.19 4.30
CA VAL A 38 -8.59 3.44 3.07
C VAL A 38 -9.82 2.62 2.70
N GLN A 39 -10.44 2.99 1.59
CA GLN A 39 -11.73 2.47 1.14
C GLN A 39 -11.56 1.29 0.21
N ASN A 40 -10.64 1.40 -0.76
CA ASN A 40 -10.34 0.37 -1.75
C ASN A 40 -8.85 0.40 -2.09
N VAL A 41 -8.33 -0.77 -2.46
CA VAL A 41 -6.98 -0.95 -3.01
C VAL A 41 -7.11 -1.84 -4.25
N VAL A 42 -6.49 -1.43 -5.35
CA VAL A 42 -6.36 -2.24 -6.56
C VAL A 42 -4.89 -2.40 -6.89
N VAL A 43 -4.52 -3.58 -7.37
CA VAL A 43 -3.14 -3.93 -7.70
C VAL A 43 -3.06 -4.44 -9.13
N GLY A 44 -2.03 -4.02 -9.84
CA GLY A 44 -1.63 -4.56 -11.14
C GLY A 44 -0.25 -5.23 -11.05
N SER A 45 0.36 -5.52 -12.20
CA SER A 45 1.66 -6.20 -12.22
C SER A 45 2.79 -5.41 -11.56
N HIS A 46 2.78 -4.08 -11.71
CA HIS A 46 3.84 -3.17 -11.25
C HIS A 46 3.29 -1.86 -10.69
N HIS A 47 2.03 -1.84 -10.24
CA HIS A 47 1.41 -0.65 -9.66
C HIS A 47 0.37 -1.01 -8.60
N THR A 48 0.17 -0.10 -7.65
CA THR A 48 -0.86 -0.17 -6.62
C THR A 48 -1.59 1.16 -6.60
N ILE A 49 -2.91 1.14 -6.51
CA ILE A 49 -3.72 2.36 -6.40
C ILE A 49 -4.63 2.22 -5.18
N ALA A 50 -4.66 3.25 -4.34
CA ALA A 50 -5.51 3.30 -3.15
C ALA A 50 -6.50 4.46 -3.22
N LEU A 51 -7.77 4.19 -2.90
CA LEU A 51 -8.78 5.20 -2.65
C LEU A 51 -8.81 5.50 -1.15
N VAL A 52 -8.33 6.67 -0.75
CA VAL A 52 -8.19 7.10 0.64
C VAL A 52 -8.91 8.42 0.83
N ASN A 53 -9.91 8.47 1.71
CA ASN A 53 -10.74 9.67 1.95
C ASN A 53 -11.27 10.31 0.65
N ASN A 54 -11.76 9.50 -0.29
CA ASN A 54 -12.22 9.94 -1.62
C ASN A 54 -11.12 10.56 -2.50
N LYS A 55 -9.84 10.35 -2.20
CA LYS A 55 -8.69 10.76 -3.00
C LYS A 55 -7.90 9.54 -3.48
N ILE A 56 -7.39 9.61 -4.72
CA ILE A 56 -6.57 8.56 -5.32
C ILE A 56 -5.09 8.77 -4.97
N TYR A 57 -4.44 7.68 -4.58
CA TYR A 57 -2.99 7.55 -4.39
C TYR A 57 -2.48 6.44 -5.30
N THR A 58 -1.31 6.63 -5.90
CA THR A 58 -0.64 5.71 -6.82
C THR A 58 0.78 5.44 -6.37
#